data_AF-A0A1H3AX21-F1
#
_entry.id   AF-A0A1H3AX21-F1
#
_cell.length_a   1.000
_cell.length_b   1.000
_cell.length_c   1.000
_cell.angle_alpha   90.00
_cell.angle_beta   90.00
_cell.angle_gamma   90.00
#
_symmetry.space_group_name_H-M   'P 1'
#
loop_
_entity.id
_entity.type
_entity.pdbx_description
1 polymer ?
#
loop_
_entity_poly.entity_id
_entity_poly.type
_entity_poly.pdbx_seq_one_letter_code
_entity_poly.pdbx_strand_id
1 'polypeptide(L)'
;MLAQKYVTKDDSYYVMGHVFRSLSCMNQILFAKNEQHCINEKRAVQLIEGFDLKPAHYKQRIDEIIELLSPDPHQLTLAAAKLQDLIEETNKL
;
A
#
# COMPACT_ATOMS: atom_id res chain seq x y z
N MET A 1 0.90 -12.08 -3.74
CA MET A 1 1.87 -11.30 -2.92
C MET A 1 2.52 -12.17 -1.82
N LEU A 2 3.71 -11.84 -1.29
CA LEU A 2 4.28 -12.54 -0.13
C LEU A 2 3.40 -12.41 1.13
N ALA A 3 2.82 -11.24 1.38
CA ALA A 3 1.89 -11.01 2.48
C ALA A 3 0.79 -12.10 2.54
N GLN A 4 0.06 -12.31 1.43
CA GLN A 4 -0.97 -13.36 1.31
C GLN A 4 -0.49 -14.77 1.66
N LYS A 5 0.77 -15.10 1.36
CA LYS A 5 1.33 -16.46 1.62
C LYS A 5 1.63 -16.72 3.09
N TYR A 6 1.71 -15.68 3.92
CA TYR A 6 2.10 -15.79 5.33
C TYR A 6 0.98 -15.44 6.31
N VAL A 7 -0.18 -14.99 5.83
CA VAL A 7 -1.35 -14.72 6.70
C VAL A 7 -1.79 -15.95 7.49
N THR A 8 -1.72 -17.14 6.91
CA THR A 8 -2.14 -18.39 7.55
C THR A 8 -1.06 -19.02 8.45
N LYS A 9 0.12 -18.40 8.58
CA LYS A 9 1.25 -18.91 9.36
C LYS A 9 1.38 -18.26 10.74
N ASP A 10 0.35 -17.52 11.17
CA ASP A 10 0.32 -16.78 12.45
C ASP A 10 1.47 -15.77 12.61
N ASP A 11 2.00 -15.25 11.49
CA ASP A 11 3.08 -14.26 11.47
C ASP A 11 2.55 -12.87 11.09
N SER A 12 1.64 -12.36 11.92
CA SER A 12 0.98 -11.08 11.71
C SER A 12 1.97 -9.91 11.62
N TYR A 13 3.02 -9.92 12.45
CA TYR A 13 4.10 -8.94 12.42
C TYR A 13 4.80 -8.90 11.05
N TYR A 14 5.20 -10.05 10.51
CA TYR A 14 5.83 -10.13 9.21
C TYR A 14 4.90 -9.63 8.10
N VAL A 15 3.63 -10.04 8.12
CA VAL A 15 2.64 -9.62 7.12
C VAL A 15 2.43 -8.10 7.15
N MET A 16 2.23 -7.51 8.32
CA MET A 16 2.09 -6.05 8.48
C MET A 16 3.33 -5.31 7.97
N GLY A 17 4.52 -5.80 8.31
CA GLY A 17 5.79 -5.25 7.83
C GLY A 17 5.90 -5.29 6.30
N HIS A 18 5.45 -6.38 5.67
CA HIS A 18 5.40 -6.48 4.21
C HIS A 18 4.42 -5.50 3.58
N VAL A 19 3.21 -5.36 4.14
CA VAL A 19 2.22 -4.40 3.65
C VAL A 19 2.79 -2.98 3.69
N PHE A 20 3.36 -2.57 4.84
CA PHE A 20 3.98 -1.25 4.97
C PHE A 20 5.10 -1.02 3.94
N ARG A 21 6.00 -1.99 3.77
CA ARG A 21 7.09 -1.89 2.78
C ARG A 21 6.56 -1.76 1.35
N SER A 22 5.54 -2.53 1.00
CA SER A 22 4.91 -2.44 -0.32
C SER A 22 4.27 -1.07 -0.56
N LEU A 23 3.60 -0.50 0.45
CA LEU A 23 3.04 0.85 0.37
C LEU A 23 4.12 1.92 0.18
N SER A 24 5.23 1.86 0.94
CA SER A 24 6.35 2.79 0.75
C SER A 24 6.98 2.65 -0.63
N CYS A 25 7.21 1.43 -1.13
CA CYS A 25 7.73 1.24 -2.49
C CYS A 25 6.78 1.80 -3.56
N MET A 26 5.47 1.63 -3.38
CA MET A 26 4.47 2.17 -4.29
C MET A 26 4.43 3.71 -4.28
N ASN A 27 4.56 4.34 -3.10
CA ASN A 27 4.74 5.79 -3.02
C ASN A 27 5.91 6.23 -3.90
N GLN A 28 7.09 5.60 -3.76
CA GLN A 28 8.27 5.91 -4.58
C GLN A 28 7.99 5.79 -6.09
N ILE A 29 7.27 4.75 -6.52
CA ILE A 29 6.89 4.56 -7.93
C ILE A 29 5.97 5.69 -8.41
N LEU A 30 4.99 6.09 -7.61
CA LEU A 30 4.05 7.16 -7.98
C LEU A 30 4.77 8.52 -8.06
N PHE A 31 5.69 8.81 -7.15
CA PHE A 31 6.57 9.98 -7.27
C PHE A 31 7.38 9.93 -8.58
N ALA A 32 8.03 8.80 -8.88
CA ALA A 32 8.83 8.64 -10.08
C ALA A 32 8.00 8.79 -11.37
N LYS A 33 6.80 8.19 -11.43
CA LYS A 33 5.88 8.31 -12.58
C LYS A 33 5.44 9.74 -12.85
N ASN A 34 5.32 10.56 -11.81
CA ASN A 34 4.96 11.97 -11.93
C ASN A 34 6.18 12.90 -12.05
N GLU A 35 7.39 12.36 -12.26
CA GLU A 35 8.64 13.13 -12.32
C GLU A 35 8.89 14.00 -11.07
N GLN A 36 8.39 13.55 -9.91
CA GLN A 36 8.58 14.21 -8.63
C GLN A 36 9.53 13.43 -7.72
N HIS A 37 10.20 14.14 -6.82
CA HIS A 37 11.14 13.52 -5.87
C HIS A 37 10.46 13.21 -4.53
N CYS A 38 10.43 11.94 -4.14
CA CYS A 38 10.01 11.53 -2.80
C CYS A 38 11.17 11.73 -1.80
N ILE A 39 11.23 12.91 -1.17
CA ILE A 39 12.31 13.25 -0.22
C ILE A 39 12.19 12.41 1.06
N ASN A 40 10.96 12.10 1.51
CA ASN A 40 10.67 11.24 2.64
C ASN A 40 9.19 10.78 2.61
N GLU A 41 8.85 9.80 3.45
CA GLU A 41 7.48 9.26 3.54
C GLU A 41 6.49 10.20 4.25
N LYS A 42 6.98 11.24 4.95
CA LYS A 42 6.10 12.14 5.69
C LYS A 42 5.23 12.90 4.69
N ARG A 43 3.91 12.74 4.84
CA ARG A 43 2.89 13.32 3.95
C ARG A 43 2.97 12.83 2.49
N ALA A 44 3.75 11.79 2.19
CA ALA A 44 3.86 11.25 0.83
C ALA A 44 2.48 10.89 0.25
N VAL A 45 1.65 10.18 1.02
CA VAL A 45 0.28 9.81 0.62
C VAL A 45 -0.59 11.04 0.35
N GLN A 46 -0.48 12.09 1.16
CA GLN A 46 -1.23 13.34 0.97
C GLN A 46 -0.79 14.09 -0.30
N LEU A 47 0.51 14.10 -0.59
CA LEU A 47 1.05 14.71 -1.81
C LEU A 47 0.60 13.95 -3.06
N ILE A 48 0.66 12.62 -3.02
CA ILE A 48 0.24 11.74 -4.13
C ILE A 48 -1.23 11.96 -4.48
N GLU A 49 -2.11 12.28 -3.53
CA GLU A 49 -3.51 12.60 -3.82
C GLU A 49 -3.66 13.78 -4.82
N GLY A 50 -2.67 14.67 -4.87
CA GLY A 50 -2.61 15.80 -5.81
C GLY A 50 -1.98 15.49 -7.17
N PHE A 51 -1.43 14.29 -7.38
CA PHE A 51 -0.72 13.93 -8.63
C PHE A 51 -1.67 13.67 -9.80
N ASP A 52 -1.18 13.85 -11.02
CA ASP A 52 -1.94 13.53 -12.23
C ASP A 52 -2.00 12.01 -12.45
N LEU A 53 -0.87 11.32 -12.32
CA LEU A 53 -0.78 9.87 -12.42
C LEU A 53 -0.86 9.24 -11.03
N LYS A 54 -2.07 8.88 -10.61
CA LYS A 54 -2.32 8.20 -9.33
C LYS A 54 -3.50 7.24 -9.42
N PRO A 55 -3.57 6.22 -8.53
CA PRO A 55 -4.79 5.45 -8.36
C PRO A 55 -5.94 6.31 -7.86
N ALA A 56 -7.18 5.94 -8.19
CA ALA A 56 -8.35 6.63 -7.70
C ALA A 56 -8.48 6.50 -6.17
N HIS A 57 -8.81 7.62 -5.52
CA HIS A 57 -9.01 7.71 -4.06
C HIS A 57 -7.82 7.16 -3.26
N TYR A 58 -6.60 7.49 -3.69
CA TYR A 58 -5.37 6.87 -3.19
C TYR A 58 -5.26 6.91 -1.66
N LYS A 59 -5.37 8.09 -1.05
CA LYS A 59 -5.29 8.26 0.40
C LYS A 59 -6.35 7.44 1.13
N GLN A 60 -7.60 7.50 0.69
CA GLN A 60 -8.69 6.76 1.32
C GLN A 60 -8.38 5.25 1.32
N ARG A 61 -7.91 4.72 0.18
CA ARG A 61 -7.59 3.28 0.07
C ARG A 61 -6.39 2.88 0.90
N ILE A 62 -5.40 3.77 1.07
CA ILE A 62 -4.31 3.56 2.03
C ILE A 62 -4.85 3.51 3.46
N ASP A 63 -5.70 4.45 3.85
CA ASP A 63 -6.28 4.49 5.20
C ASP A 63 -7.07 3.18 5.46
N GLU A 64 -7.89 2.72 4.50
CA GLU A 64 -8.60 1.44 4.58
C GLU A 64 -7.64 0.25 4.75
N ILE A 65 -6.52 0.20 4.03
CA ILE A 65 -5.53 -0.88 4.20
C ILE A 65 -4.93 -0.86 5.59
N ILE A 66 -4.60 0.32 6.13
CA ILE A 66 -3.99 0.48 7.45
C ILE A 66 -4.96 0.10 8.57
N GLU A 67 -6.24 0.46 8.46
CA GLU A 67 -7.28 0.09 9.43
C GLU A 67 -7.44 -1.44 9.57
N LEU A 68 -7.15 -2.19 8.50
CA LEU A 68 -7.22 -3.65 8.46
C LEU A 68 -5.96 -4.34 9.05
N LEU A 69 -4.88 -3.59 9.34
CA LEU A 69 -3.66 -4.17 9.92
C LEU A 69 -3.87 -4.49 11.39
N SER A 70 -4.40 -5.68 11.65
CA SER A 70 -4.58 -6.25 12.98
C SER A 70 -4.04 -7.69 13.05
N PRO A 71 -3.90 -8.29 14.24
CA PRO A 71 -3.54 -9.71 14.36
C PRO A 71 -4.58 -10.69 13.79
N ASP A 72 -5.78 -10.22 13.40
CA ASP A 72 -6.82 -11.05 12.80
C ASP A 72 -6.40 -11.49 11.36
N PRO A 73 -6.23 -12.80 11.10
CA PRO A 73 -5.86 -13.30 9.77
C PRO A 73 -6.85 -12.92 8.67
N HIS A 74 -8.13 -12.79 8.99
CA HIS A 74 -9.14 -12.41 7.99
C HIS A 74 -8.96 -10.95 7.56
N GLN A 75 -8.67 -10.06 8.52
CA GLN A 75 -8.38 -8.64 8.26
C GLN A 75 -7.08 -8.49 7.48
N LEU A 76 -6.02 -9.22 7.85
CA LEU A 76 -4.75 -9.21 7.11
C LEU A 76 -4.88 -9.73 5.68
N THR A 77 -5.72 -10.74 5.45
CA THR A 77 -6.03 -11.23 4.11
C THR A 77 -6.69 -10.13 3.27
N LEU A 78 -7.66 -9.42 3.85
CA LEU A 78 -8.35 -8.32 3.19
C LEU A 78 -7.42 -7.15 2.90
N ALA A 79 -6.53 -6.80 3.85
CA ALA A 79 -5.52 -5.77 3.67
C ALA A 79 -4.59 -6.10 2.50
N ALA A 80 -4.11 -7.36 2.43
CA ALA A 80 -3.22 -7.79 1.37
C ALA A 80 -3.92 -7.86 -0.01
N ALA A 81 -5.22 -8.18 -0.05
CA ALA A 81 -6.02 -8.12 -1.27
C ALA A 81 -6.19 -6.67 -1.77
N LYS A 82 -6.62 -5.75 -0.89
CA LYS A 82 -6.75 -4.33 -1.25
C LYS A 82 -5.43 -3.70 -1.71
N LEU A 83 -4.32 -4.08 -1.08
CA LEU A 83 -2.98 -3.68 -1.51
C LEU A 83 -2.64 -4.21 -2.91
N GLN A 84 -2.99 -5.47 -3.21
CA GLN A 84 -2.76 -6.07 -4.52
C GLN A 84 -3.53 -5.31 -5.60
N ASP A 85 -4.80 -4.97 -5.36
CA ASP A 85 -5.61 -4.18 -6.28
C ASP A 85 -4.98 -2.80 -6.56
N LEU A 86 -4.45 -2.16 -5.51
CA LEU A 86 -3.81 -0.84 -5.61
C LEU A 86 -2.50 -0.88 -6.40
N ILE A 87 -1.72 -1.95 -6.26
CA ILE A 87 -0.51 -2.21 -7.05
C ILE A 87 -0.87 -2.45 -8.52
N GLU A 88 -1.90 -3.23 -8.79
CA GLU A 88 -2.33 -3.53 -10.16
C GLU A 88 -2.82 -2.30 -10.90
N GLU A 89 -3.54 -1.41 -10.22
CA GLU A 89 -3.91 -0.11 -10.79
C GLU A 89 -2.68 0.79 -11.01
N THR A 90 -1.78 0.87 -10.03
CA THR A 90 -0.54 1.67 -10.16
C THR A 90 0.31 1.22 -11.35
N ASN A 91 0.34 -0.09 -11.65
CA ASN A 91 1.07 -0.63 -12.79
C ASN A 91 0.44 -0.29 -14.15
N LYS A 92 -0.84 0.09 -14.18
CA LYS A 92 -1.57 0.46 -15.42
C LYS A 92 -1.52 1.96 -15.73
N LEU A 93 -1.04 2.79 -14.80
CA LEU A 93 -0.74 4.21 -15.00
C LEU A 93 0.52 4.37 -15.85
#